data_AF-A0A2V6RGG6-F1
#
_entry.id   AF-A0A2V6RGG6-F1
#
_cell.length_a   1.000
_cell.length_b   1.000
_cell.length_c   1.000
_cell.angle_alpha   90.00
_cell.angle_beta   90.00
_cell.angle_gamma   90.00
#
_symmetry.space_group_name_H-M   'P 1'
#
loop_
_entity.id
_entity.type
_entity.pdbx_description
1 polymer ?
#
loop_
_entity_poly.entity_id
_entity_poly.type
_entity_poly.pdbx_seq_one_letter_code
_entity_poly.pdbx_strand_id
1 'polypeptide(L)'
;MRTRLVALTLVAVGLVALATVVLIYLRPGPPVEPPALDFRTSFPTTTRRIEIKPGDSLVAALTREGLDARAAGEVAERLARKGAELRKLRPRDELAVTWNFRHEPIVVRYAPSSWVRFIASARPGSWEVARAETEPRVRVEAVSGEVTRSLFEAIEAAGESPQLVLAMVDIFSSDFDFTADTRRGDRFRLLVEKRYAGDSFVNYGRILAAQYLSGGQTLSGVGFARAGDTRWAFYDREGRSLKKSFLKSPLEFSRITSGFTYARPHPILGGVRPHLAIDYAAPTGTPVRAVADGVVTAAGVDGGNGISVTLRHRSGFGTMYNHLSKVAAGVRRGARVSQRDVIGYVGMTGLATGPHLDYRVSRHGEFVNPLSEKFIPGEPLAGADRTRFLEHARVSLDRLAADKPF
;
A
#
# COMPACT_ATOMS: atom_id res chain seq x y z
N MET A 1 57.30 27.88 -5.26
CA MET A 1 56.50 27.03 -6.17
C MET A 1 56.42 25.56 -5.72
N ARG A 2 57.50 24.92 -5.23
CA ARG A 2 57.50 23.50 -4.85
C ARG A 2 56.50 23.09 -3.75
N THR A 3 56.30 23.92 -2.73
CA THR A 3 55.37 23.62 -1.61
C THR A 3 53.89 23.65 -2.00
N ARG A 4 53.49 24.52 -2.93
CA ARG A 4 52.11 24.57 -3.44
C ARG A 4 51.78 23.37 -4.33
N LEU A 5 52.75 22.85 -5.07
CA LEU A 5 52.55 21.68 -5.93
C LEU A 5 52.31 20.40 -5.12
N VAL A 6 53.02 20.24 -3.99
CA VAL A 6 52.88 19.09 -3.07
C VAL A 6 51.54 19.11 -2.34
N ALA A 7 51.07 20.29 -1.92
CA ALA A 7 49.75 20.42 -1.28
C ALA A 7 48.60 20.06 -2.25
N LEU A 8 48.69 20.49 -3.51
CA LEU A 8 47.70 20.16 -4.55
C LEU A 8 47.66 18.67 -4.88
N THR A 9 48.82 17.99 -4.88
CA THR A 9 48.86 16.53 -5.10
C THR A 9 48.29 15.75 -3.92
N LEU A 10 48.56 16.16 -2.68
CA LEU A 10 47.98 15.51 -1.49
C LEU A 10 46.45 15.65 -1.42
N VAL A 11 45.91 16.83 -1.78
CA VAL A 11 44.46 17.05 -1.85
C VAL A 11 43.82 16.23 -2.97
N ALA A 12 44.47 16.12 -4.14
CA ALA A 12 43.99 15.30 -5.24
C ALA A 12 43.97 13.80 -4.88
N VAL A 13 45.02 13.29 -4.23
CA VAL A 13 45.06 11.90 -3.75
C VAL A 13 44.00 11.64 -2.68
N GLY A 14 43.78 12.58 -1.76
CA GLY A 14 42.72 12.51 -0.75
C GLY A 14 41.32 12.51 -1.35
N LEU A 15 41.06 13.34 -2.37
CA LEU A 15 39.77 13.38 -3.07
C LEU A 15 39.53 12.13 -3.91
N VAL A 16 40.57 11.58 -4.55
CA VAL A 16 40.46 10.31 -5.28
C VAL A 16 40.19 9.17 -4.30
N ALA A 17 40.92 9.07 -3.19
CA ALA A 17 40.70 8.05 -2.16
C ALA A 17 39.30 8.15 -1.53
N LEU A 18 38.83 9.38 -1.26
CA LEU A 18 37.46 9.61 -0.78
C LEU A 18 36.43 9.23 -1.85
N ALA A 19 36.66 9.56 -3.12
CA ALA A 19 35.78 9.17 -4.21
C ALA A 19 35.75 7.64 -4.43
N THR A 20 36.87 6.93 -4.26
CA THR A 20 36.87 5.45 -4.31
C THR A 20 36.18 4.84 -3.11
N VAL A 21 36.36 5.37 -1.90
CA VAL A 21 35.64 4.90 -0.70
C VAL A 21 34.14 5.15 -0.86
N VAL A 22 33.75 6.34 -1.33
CA VAL A 22 32.35 6.70 -1.65
C VAL A 22 31.80 5.77 -2.74
N LEU A 23 32.54 5.45 -3.81
CA LEU A 23 32.09 4.49 -4.84
C LEU A 23 32.00 3.05 -4.34
N ILE A 24 32.85 2.63 -3.39
CA ILE A 24 32.83 1.29 -2.81
C ILE A 24 31.64 1.13 -1.84
N TYR A 25 31.25 2.20 -1.14
CA TYR A 25 30.11 2.18 -0.20
C TYR A 25 28.76 2.56 -0.83
N LEU A 26 28.73 3.28 -1.96
CA LEU A 26 27.50 3.63 -2.69
C LEU A 26 27.13 2.65 -3.81
N ARG A 27 27.99 1.68 -4.13
CA ARG A 27 27.57 0.55 -4.95
C ARG A 27 26.86 -0.44 -4.02
N PRO A 28 25.54 -0.65 -4.15
CA PRO A 28 24.91 -1.75 -3.45
C PRO A 28 25.72 -3.01 -3.79
N GLY A 29 26.19 -3.72 -2.76
CA GLY A 29 26.80 -5.03 -2.96
C GLY A 29 25.87 -5.88 -3.81
N PRO A 30 26.39 -6.82 -4.63
CA PRO A 30 25.53 -7.71 -5.39
C PRO A 30 24.47 -8.26 -4.43
N PRO A 31 23.19 -8.29 -4.82
CA PRO A 31 22.14 -8.82 -3.97
C PRO A 31 22.62 -10.15 -3.42
N VAL A 32 22.58 -10.30 -2.09
CA VAL A 32 23.00 -11.54 -1.46
C VAL A 32 22.05 -12.58 -2.01
N GLU A 33 22.59 -13.33 -2.97
CA GLU A 33 21.86 -14.41 -3.56
C GLU A 33 21.53 -15.38 -2.43
N PRO A 34 20.27 -15.84 -2.33
CA PRO A 34 19.95 -16.97 -1.46
C PRO A 34 21.02 -18.04 -1.67
N PRO A 35 21.52 -18.64 -0.58
CA PRO A 35 22.73 -19.46 -0.60
C PRO A 35 22.72 -20.37 -1.81
N ALA A 36 23.82 -20.35 -2.57
CA ALA A 36 23.96 -21.23 -3.72
C ALA A 36 23.65 -22.65 -3.25
N LEU A 37 22.58 -23.24 -3.77
CA LEU A 37 22.41 -24.67 -3.64
C LEU A 37 23.43 -25.26 -4.59
N ASP A 38 24.59 -25.62 -4.03
CA ASP A 38 25.74 -26.12 -4.76
C ASP A 38 25.34 -27.40 -5.53
N PHE A 39 25.08 -27.23 -6.83
CA PHE A 39 24.95 -28.32 -7.77
C PHE A 39 26.23 -28.36 -8.60
N ARG A 40 27.23 -29.10 -8.12
CA ARG A 40 28.46 -29.34 -8.88
C ARG A 40 28.15 -30.32 -10.01
N THR A 41 28.00 -29.82 -11.24
CA THR A 41 27.87 -30.67 -12.42
C THR A 41 29.25 -30.98 -12.98
N SER A 42 29.57 -32.25 -13.20
CA SER A 42 30.84 -32.72 -13.79
C SER A 42 30.95 -32.51 -15.30
N PHE A 43 29.97 -31.81 -15.92
CA PHE A 43 29.85 -31.61 -17.36
C PHE A 43 29.49 -30.16 -17.67
N PRO A 44 29.77 -29.66 -18.89
CA PRO A 44 29.35 -28.33 -19.32
C PRO A 44 27.82 -28.20 -19.30
N THR A 45 27.34 -27.07 -18.82
CA THR A 45 25.92 -26.74 -18.70
C THR A 45 25.62 -25.41 -19.35
N THR A 46 24.38 -25.21 -19.79
CA THR A 46 23.90 -23.94 -20.35
C THR A 46 22.69 -23.48 -19.55
N THR A 47 22.78 -22.29 -18.95
CA THR A 47 21.65 -21.65 -18.26
C THR A 47 20.97 -20.67 -19.20
N ARG A 48 19.65 -20.79 -19.37
CA ARG A 48 18.84 -19.81 -20.09
C ARG A 48 17.84 -19.15 -19.14
N ARG A 49 17.79 -17.82 -19.18
CA ARG A 49 16.75 -17.06 -18.48
C ARG A 49 15.47 -17.09 -19.32
N ILE A 50 14.35 -17.26 -18.64
CA ILE A 50 13.02 -17.32 -19.24
C ILE A 50 12.30 -16.01 -18.95
N GLU A 51 11.79 -15.38 -19.99
CA GLU A 51 10.90 -14.24 -19.86
C GLU A 51 9.48 -14.73 -19.57
N ILE A 52 8.90 -14.23 -18.48
CA ILE A 52 7.49 -14.50 -18.11
C ILE A 52 6.63 -13.41 -18.76
N LYS A 53 5.62 -13.81 -19.54
CA LYS A 53 4.70 -12.87 -20.19
C LYS A 53 3.46 -12.62 -19.31
N PRO A 54 2.79 -11.46 -19.46
CA PRO A 54 1.53 -11.20 -18.77
C PRO A 54 0.50 -12.31 -19.03
N GLY A 55 -0.03 -12.91 -17.96
CA GLY A 55 -1.00 -14.01 -18.04
C GLY A 55 -0.39 -15.41 -18.18
N ASP A 56 0.93 -15.55 -18.27
CA ASP A 56 1.57 -16.87 -18.30
C ASP A 56 1.31 -17.65 -17.00
N SER A 57 1.15 -18.97 -17.14
CA SER A 57 1.39 -19.90 -16.04
C SER A 57 2.86 -20.33 -16.04
N LEU A 58 3.37 -20.77 -14.88
CA LEU A 58 4.74 -21.29 -14.80
C LEU A 58 4.96 -22.46 -15.78
N VAL A 59 3.95 -23.32 -15.94
CA VAL A 59 3.99 -24.45 -16.88
C VAL A 59 4.13 -23.95 -18.32
N ALA A 60 3.30 -22.99 -18.72
CA ALA A 60 3.35 -22.42 -20.07
C ALA A 60 4.70 -21.74 -20.37
N ALA A 61 5.24 -20.99 -19.40
CA ALA A 61 6.54 -20.34 -19.54
C ALA A 61 7.68 -21.36 -19.70
N LEU A 62 7.67 -22.44 -18.91
CA LEU A 62 8.69 -23.51 -19.00
C LEU A 62 8.56 -24.32 -20.29
N THR A 63 7.33 -24.66 -20.70
CA THR A 63 7.10 -25.43 -21.94
C THR A 63 7.51 -24.64 -23.18
N ARG A 64 7.29 -23.32 -23.20
CA ARG A 64 7.74 -22.45 -24.29
C ARG A 64 9.26 -22.51 -24.51
N GLU A 65 10.02 -22.74 -23.45
CA GLU A 65 11.49 -22.80 -23.49
C GLU A 65 12.02 -24.23 -23.63
N GLY A 66 11.14 -25.19 -23.94
CA GLY A 66 11.51 -26.55 -24.33
C GLY A 66 11.40 -27.60 -23.22
N LEU A 67 10.88 -27.27 -22.03
CA LEU A 67 10.58 -28.30 -21.03
C LEU A 67 9.34 -29.09 -21.45
N ASP A 68 9.42 -30.42 -21.33
CA ASP A 68 8.26 -31.27 -21.49
C ASP A 68 7.11 -30.85 -20.55
N ALA A 69 5.87 -30.92 -21.05
CA ALA A 69 4.69 -30.43 -20.32
C ALA A 69 4.45 -31.18 -19.00
N ARG A 70 4.76 -32.49 -18.95
CA ARG A 70 4.66 -33.30 -17.72
C ARG A 70 5.72 -32.88 -16.72
N ALA A 71 6.97 -32.69 -17.18
CA ALA A 71 8.05 -32.20 -16.34
C ALA A 71 7.78 -30.79 -15.79
N ALA A 72 7.30 -29.87 -16.64
CA ALA A 72 6.93 -28.52 -16.25
C ALA A 72 5.77 -28.52 -15.22
N GLY A 73 4.77 -29.40 -15.41
CA GLY A 73 3.68 -29.61 -14.45
C GLY A 73 4.18 -30.12 -13.09
N GLU A 74 5.08 -31.12 -13.08
CA GLU A 74 5.66 -31.66 -11.85
C GLU A 74 6.49 -30.60 -11.10
N VAL A 75 7.33 -29.83 -11.82
CA VAL A 75 8.11 -28.73 -11.25
C VAL A 75 7.18 -27.70 -10.61
N ALA A 76 6.14 -27.26 -11.32
CA ALA A 76 5.17 -26.30 -10.79
C ALA A 76 4.45 -26.83 -9.53
N GLU A 77 4.01 -28.09 -9.54
CA GLU A 77 3.34 -28.70 -8.40
C GLU A 77 4.27 -28.77 -7.17
N ARG A 78 5.53 -29.17 -7.36
CA ARG A 78 6.50 -29.29 -6.27
C ARG A 78 6.94 -27.93 -5.73
N LEU A 79 7.07 -26.92 -6.60
CA LEU A 79 7.29 -25.53 -6.19
C LEU A 79 6.13 -25.03 -5.32
N ALA A 80 4.89 -25.25 -5.76
CA ALA A 80 3.70 -24.87 -5.00
C ALA A 80 3.65 -25.57 -3.64
N ARG A 81 3.94 -26.87 -3.57
CA ARG A 81 4.03 -27.63 -2.30
C ARG A 81 5.10 -27.10 -1.35
N LYS A 82 6.18 -26.51 -1.88
CA LYS A 82 7.22 -25.84 -1.07
C LYS A 82 6.90 -24.38 -0.75
N GLY A 83 5.72 -23.88 -1.09
CA GLY A 83 5.24 -22.54 -0.73
C GLY A 83 5.38 -21.48 -1.83
N ALA A 84 5.63 -21.87 -3.09
CA ALA A 84 5.62 -20.91 -4.20
C ALA A 84 4.18 -20.50 -4.57
N GLU A 85 3.87 -19.20 -4.49
CA GLU A 85 2.57 -18.66 -4.87
C GLU A 85 2.47 -18.44 -6.39
N LEU A 86 2.37 -19.52 -7.17
CA LEU A 86 2.41 -19.47 -8.63
C LEU A 86 1.27 -18.66 -9.29
N ARG A 87 0.18 -18.39 -8.56
CA ARG A 87 -0.89 -17.48 -9.02
C ARG A 87 -0.48 -16.00 -9.00
N LYS A 88 0.58 -15.66 -8.27
CA LYS A 88 1.19 -14.32 -8.20
C LYS A 88 2.43 -14.20 -9.08
N LEU A 89 2.59 -15.09 -10.07
CA LEU A 89 3.68 -15.03 -11.04
C LEU A 89 3.63 -13.71 -11.82
N ARG A 90 4.76 -13.01 -11.91
CA ARG A 90 4.86 -11.70 -12.57
C ARG A 90 5.97 -11.70 -13.62
N PRO A 91 5.85 -10.86 -14.67
CA PRO A 91 6.90 -10.69 -15.68
C PRO A 91 8.29 -10.35 -15.14
N ARG A 92 8.36 -9.75 -13.94
CA ARG A 92 9.61 -9.36 -13.28
C ARG A 92 10.28 -10.45 -12.45
N ASP A 93 9.59 -11.58 -12.22
CA ASP A 93 10.14 -12.65 -11.41
C ASP A 93 11.28 -13.33 -12.18
N GLU A 94 12.31 -13.81 -11.49
CA GLU A 94 13.41 -14.50 -12.16
C GLU A 94 13.07 -15.97 -12.37
N LEU A 95 13.07 -16.41 -13.63
CA LEU A 95 12.93 -17.80 -14.01
C LEU A 95 14.08 -18.19 -14.93
N ALA A 96 14.73 -19.32 -14.66
CA ALA A 96 15.81 -19.83 -15.51
C ALA A 96 15.84 -21.35 -15.50
N VAL A 97 16.28 -21.95 -16.60
CA VAL A 97 16.52 -23.39 -16.71
C VAL A 97 17.98 -23.63 -17.08
N THR A 98 18.60 -24.56 -16.38
CA THR A 98 19.93 -25.08 -16.70
C THR A 98 19.78 -26.41 -17.41
N TRP A 99 20.48 -26.55 -18.52
CA TRP A 99 20.50 -27.73 -19.40
C TRP A 99 21.88 -28.37 -19.37
N ASN A 100 21.92 -29.71 -19.46
CA ASN A 100 23.16 -30.45 -19.65
C ASN A 100 23.57 -30.50 -21.15
N PHE A 101 24.73 -31.08 -21.45
CA PHE A 101 25.23 -31.25 -22.82
C PHE A 101 24.34 -32.10 -23.74
N ARG A 102 23.42 -32.90 -23.18
CA ARG A 102 22.43 -33.68 -23.93
C ARG A 102 21.14 -32.92 -24.20
N HIS A 103 21.09 -31.63 -23.88
CA HIS A 103 19.85 -30.84 -23.92
C HIS A 103 18.74 -31.42 -23.03
N GLU A 104 19.09 -31.99 -21.88
CA GLU A 104 18.13 -32.38 -20.84
C GLU A 104 18.09 -31.29 -19.75
N PRO A 105 16.91 -30.91 -19.25
CA PRO A 105 16.78 -29.89 -18.22
C PRO A 105 17.17 -30.51 -16.88
N ILE A 106 18.15 -29.92 -16.20
CA ILE A 106 18.69 -30.44 -14.94
C ILE A 106 18.35 -29.57 -13.73
N VAL A 107 18.14 -28.27 -13.93
CA VAL A 107 17.78 -27.34 -12.85
C VAL A 107 16.78 -26.31 -13.35
N VAL A 108 15.72 -26.06 -12.60
CA VAL A 108 14.84 -24.90 -12.76
C VAL A 108 14.99 -24.00 -11.54
N ARG A 109 15.40 -22.75 -11.77
CA ARG A 109 15.50 -21.71 -10.74
C ARG A 109 14.33 -20.77 -10.89
N TYR A 110 13.57 -20.58 -9.80
CA TYR A 110 12.50 -19.61 -9.73
C TYR A 110 12.68 -18.72 -8.50
N ALA A 111 12.81 -17.41 -8.69
CA ALA A 111 12.88 -16.43 -7.60
C ALA A 111 11.78 -15.37 -7.78
N PRO A 112 10.64 -15.51 -7.07
CA PRO A 112 9.57 -14.50 -7.08
C PRO A 112 9.98 -13.19 -6.39
N SER A 113 11.10 -13.17 -5.68
CA SER A 113 11.62 -12.00 -5.00
C SER A 113 13.13 -12.14 -4.78
N SER A 114 13.78 -11.09 -4.28
CA SER A 114 15.20 -11.13 -3.94
C SER A 114 15.54 -11.97 -2.70
N TRP A 115 14.54 -12.44 -1.95
CA TRP A 115 14.74 -13.16 -0.69
C TRP A 115 14.15 -14.58 -0.68
N VAL A 116 13.28 -14.93 -1.62
CA VAL A 116 12.79 -16.30 -1.78
C VAL A 116 13.26 -16.82 -3.13
N ARG A 117 13.98 -17.94 -3.11
CA ARG A 117 14.38 -18.68 -4.30
C ARG A 117 14.00 -20.14 -4.13
N PHE A 118 13.56 -20.71 -5.22
CA PHE A 118 13.30 -22.12 -5.36
C PHE A 118 14.23 -22.70 -6.41
N ILE A 119 14.75 -23.88 -6.13
CA ILE A 119 15.58 -24.65 -7.06
C ILE A 119 14.95 -26.02 -7.17
N ALA A 120 14.41 -26.33 -8.35
CA ALA A 120 14.02 -27.67 -8.72
C ALA A 120 15.20 -28.35 -9.42
N SER A 121 15.66 -29.48 -8.90
CA SER A 121 16.75 -30.26 -9.47
C SER A 121 16.22 -31.59 -10.01
N ALA A 122 16.64 -31.97 -11.21
CA ALA A 122 16.24 -33.23 -11.81
C ALA A 122 16.81 -34.43 -11.03
N ARG A 123 15.97 -35.44 -10.82
CA ARG A 123 16.31 -36.76 -10.29
C ARG A 123 15.83 -37.82 -11.31
N PRO A 124 16.32 -39.07 -11.26
CA PRO A 124 15.79 -40.13 -12.13
C PRO A 124 14.26 -40.21 -12.02
N GLY A 125 13.56 -39.85 -13.10
CA GLY A 125 12.10 -39.89 -13.20
C GLY A 125 11.32 -38.90 -12.32
N SER A 126 11.97 -37.91 -11.69
CA SER A 126 11.28 -36.94 -10.81
C SER A 126 12.06 -35.63 -10.63
N TRP A 127 11.46 -34.68 -9.90
CA TRP A 127 12.13 -33.44 -9.49
C TRP A 127 12.20 -33.29 -7.98
N GLU A 128 13.30 -32.76 -7.47
CA GLU A 128 13.43 -32.37 -6.05
C GLU A 128 13.45 -30.85 -5.94
N VAL A 129 12.63 -30.28 -5.05
CA VAL A 129 12.57 -28.83 -4.86
C VAL A 129 13.10 -28.44 -3.49
N ALA A 130 14.10 -27.56 -3.50
CA ALA A 130 14.57 -26.85 -2.33
C ALA A 130 14.08 -25.40 -2.36
N ARG A 131 13.72 -24.87 -1.19
CA ARG A 131 13.37 -23.46 -0.97
C ARG A 131 14.48 -22.84 -0.12
N ALA A 132 15.04 -21.76 -0.60
CA ALA A 132 15.93 -20.89 0.15
C ALA A 132 15.18 -19.58 0.42
N GLU A 133 15.05 -19.24 1.70
CA GLU A 133 14.54 -17.94 2.13
C GLU A 133 15.63 -17.23 2.93
N THR A 134 15.90 -15.98 2.58
CA THR A 134 16.74 -15.10 3.40
C THR A 134 15.79 -14.23 4.20
N GLU A 135 15.79 -14.35 5.53
CA GLU A 135 15.04 -13.41 6.35
C GLU A 135 15.61 -11.99 6.16
N PRO A 136 14.83 -11.03 5.62
CA PRO A 136 15.35 -9.70 5.38
C PRO A 136 15.67 -9.02 6.72
N ARG A 137 16.88 -8.47 6.84
CA ARG A 137 17.24 -7.65 8.00
C ARG A 137 16.47 -6.34 7.93
N VAL A 138 15.74 -6.01 8.98
CA VAL A 138 15.05 -4.72 9.11
C VAL A 138 16.04 -3.71 9.69
N ARG A 139 16.21 -2.58 8.99
CA ARG A 139 16.94 -1.41 9.48
C ARG A 139 15.95 -0.25 9.57
N VAL A 140 15.98 0.50 10.67
CA VAL A 140 15.17 1.72 10.81
C VAL A 140 16.03 2.89 10.39
N GLU A 141 15.63 3.58 9.32
CA GLU A 141 16.38 4.67 8.71
C GLU A 141 15.54 5.94 8.60
N ALA A 142 16.22 7.08 8.72
CA ALA A 142 15.61 8.39 8.52
C ALA A 142 15.82 8.86 7.08
N VAL A 143 14.74 9.26 6.43
CA VAL A 143 14.68 9.81 5.07
C VAL A 143 14.21 11.24 5.16
N SER A 144 14.73 12.14 4.33
CA SER A 144 14.23 13.51 4.21
C SER A 144 14.40 14.05 2.81
N GLY A 145 13.65 15.10 2.47
CA GLY A 145 13.78 15.80 1.21
C GLY A 145 13.02 17.11 1.19
N GLU A 146 13.26 17.88 0.14
CA GLU A 146 12.61 19.17 -0.13
C GLU A 146 11.85 19.09 -1.46
N VAL A 147 10.63 19.60 -1.47
CA VAL A 147 9.76 19.65 -2.65
C VAL A 147 10.21 20.79 -3.55
N THR A 148 10.74 20.45 -4.72
CA THR A 148 11.12 21.43 -5.76
C THR A 148 10.00 21.61 -6.80
N ARG A 149 9.47 20.49 -7.32
CA ARG A 149 8.31 20.47 -8.24
C ARG A 149 7.20 19.55 -7.76
N SER A 150 7.53 18.39 -7.21
CA SER A 150 6.53 17.46 -6.67
C SER A 150 7.09 16.62 -5.54
N LEU A 151 6.20 16.06 -4.72
CA LEU A 151 6.58 15.15 -3.64
C LEU A 151 7.18 13.82 -4.15
N PHE A 152 6.71 13.34 -5.31
CA PHE A 152 7.28 12.15 -5.96
C PHE A 152 8.74 12.34 -6.34
N GLU A 153 9.03 13.45 -7.02
CA GLU A 153 10.40 13.81 -7.39
C GLU A 153 11.29 14.00 -6.16
N ALA A 154 10.78 14.64 -5.10
CA ALA A 154 11.55 14.87 -3.89
C ALA A 154 11.94 13.56 -3.18
N ILE A 155 11.06 12.55 -3.19
CA ILE A 155 11.35 11.21 -2.66
C ILE A 155 12.33 10.46 -3.56
N GLU A 156 12.16 10.52 -4.88
CA GLU A 156 13.10 9.90 -5.83
C GLU A 156 14.50 10.54 -5.74
N ALA A 157 14.58 11.86 -5.61
CA ALA A 157 15.83 12.60 -5.42
C ALA A 157 16.53 12.25 -4.10
N ALA A 158 15.77 11.82 -3.08
CA ALA A 158 16.32 11.28 -1.84
C ALA A 158 16.83 9.82 -1.97
N GLY A 159 16.74 9.23 -3.17
CA GLY A 159 17.15 7.85 -3.44
C GLY A 159 16.10 6.80 -3.03
N GLU A 160 14.85 7.22 -2.82
CA GLU A 160 13.77 6.36 -2.33
C GLU A 160 12.72 6.10 -3.41
N SER A 161 11.84 5.12 -3.17
CA SER A 161 10.80 4.73 -4.11
C SER A 161 9.46 5.46 -3.87
N PRO A 162 8.68 5.72 -4.93
CA PRO A 162 7.33 6.31 -4.88
C PRO A 162 6.35 5.67 -3.88
N GLN A 163 6.61 4.44 -3.44
CA GLN A 163 5.82 3.76 -2.40
C GLN A 163 5.75 4.58 -1.10
N LEU A 164 6.83 5.29 -0.73
CA LEU A 164 6.83 6.15 0.45
C LEU A 164 5.93 7.37 0.30
N VAL A 165 5.75 7.88 -0.91
CA VAL A 165 4.82 9.00 -1.17
C VAL A 165 3.41 8.57 -0.80
N LEU A 166 2.97 7.43 -1.34
CA LEU A 166 1.62 6.89 -1.11
C LEU A 166 1.39 6.61 0.37
N ALA A 167 2.39 6.02 1.05
CA ALA A 167 2.31 5.76 2.48
C ALA A 167 2.24 7.06 3.30
N MET A 168 3.03 8.08 2.97
CA MET A 168 2.98 9.37 3.67
C MET A 168 1.67 10.12 3.42
N VAL A 169 1.18 10.11 2.18
CA VAL A 169 -0.11 10.71 1.82
C VAL A 169 -1.23 10.04 2.62
N ASP A 170 -1.24 8.71 2.77
CA ASP A 170 -2.27 8.03 3.56
C ASP A 170 -2.28 8.49 5.03
N ILE A 171 -1.12 8.79 5.62
CA ILE A 171 -1.00 9.29 7.00
C ILE A 171 -1.68 10.66 7.18
N PHE A 172 -1.46 11.59 6.25
CA PHE A 172 -1.85 13.00 6.43
C PHE A 172 -3.03 13.46 5.56
N SER A 173 -3.53 12.63 4.64
CA SER A 173 -4.60 12.96 3.67
C SER A 173 -5.89 13.49 4.30
N SER A 174 -6.11 13.18 5.58
CA SER A 174 -7.19 13.76 6.37
C SER A 174 -7.07 15.27 6.48
N ASP A 175 -5.88 15.77 6.80
CA ASP A 175 -5.64 17.13 7.28
C ASP A 175 -4.90 18.00 6.26
N PHE A 176 -4.33 17.38 5.22
CA PHE A 176 -3.57 18.08 4.17
C PHE A 176 -3.86 17.48 2.80
N ASP A 177 -4.16 18.34 1.82
CA ASP A 177 -4.35 17.92 0.43
C ASP A 177 -3.03 18.05 -0.34
N PHE A 178 -2.32 16.94 -0.53
CA PHE A 178 -1.02 16.95 -1.20
C PHE A 178 -1.08 17.33 -2.69
N THR A 179 -2.24 17.37 -3.34
CA THR A 179 -2.33 17.87 -4.71
C THR A 179 -2.57 19.38 -4.77
N ALA A 180 -3.38 19.91 -3.86
CA ALA A 180 -3.76 21.33 -3.84
C ALA A 180 -2.81 22.20 -3.00
N ASP A 181 -2.30 21.66 -1.88
CA ASP A 181 -1.62 22.45 -0.85
C ASP A 181 -0.09 22.30 -0.86
N THR A 182 0.46 21.30 -1.56
CA THR A 182 1.91 21.08 -1.69
C THR A 182 2.58 22.26 -2.40
N ARG A 183 3.63 22.82 -1.79
CA ARG A 183 4.36 23.97 -2.31
C ARG A 183 5.83 23.66 -2.54
N ARG A 184 6.46 24.44 -3.43
CA ARG A 184 7.91 24.46 -3.54
C ARG A 184 8.52 24.95 -2.23
N GLY A 185 9.54 24.27 -1.74
CA GLY A 185 10.21 24.54 -0.46
C GLY A 185 9.59 23.80 0.72
N ASP A 186 8.50 23.06 0.52
CA ASP A 186 7.99 22.15 1.55
C ASP A 186 9.03 21.07 1.84
N ARG A 187 9.17 20.68 3.11
CA ARG A 187 10.17 19.67 3.52
C ARG A 187 9.48 18.51 4.19
N PHE A 188 9.98 17.30 3.96
CA PHE A 188 9.50 16.11 4.66
C PHE A 188 10.65 15.38 5.33
N ARG A 189 10.31 14.64 6.39
CA ARG A 189 11.20 13.65 6.99
C ARG A 189 10.40 12.46 7.53
N LEU A 190 10.93 11.26 7.33
CA LEU A 190 10.30 9.99 7.65
C LEU A 190 11.29 9.11 8.43
N LEU A 191 10.82 8.45 9.48
CA LEU A 191 11.52 7.34 10.11
C LEU A 191 10.89 6.04 9.62
N VAL A 192 11.61 5.24 8.86
CA VAL A 192 11.06 4.14 8.06
C VAL A 192 11.80 2.84 8.33
N GLU A 193 11.07 1.75 8.48
CA GLU A 193 11.64 0.41 8.39
C GLU A 193 11.98 0.11 6.93
N LYS A 194 13.25 -0.15 6.65
CA LYS A 194 13.73 -0.67 5.37
C LYS A 194 14.20 -2.10 5.55
N ARG A 195 13.81 -2.97 4.63
CA ARG A 195 14.19 -4.38 4.64
C ARG A 195 15.31 -4.61 3.64
N TYR A 196 16.33 -5.33 4.07
CA TYR A 196 17.52 -5.63 3.27
C TYR A 196 17.80 -7.12 3.24
N ALA A 197 18.14 -7.63 2.06
CA ALA A 197 18.71 -8.96 1.88
C ALA A 197 20.22 -8.78 1.67
N GLY A 198 21.00 -9.01 2.73
CA GLY A 198 22.37 -8.52 2.80
C GLY A 198 22.41 -6.99 2.82
N ASP A 199 23.04 -6.39 1.80
CA ASP A 199 23.11 -4.93 1.61
C ASP A 199 22.17 -4.40 0.52
N SER A 200 21.45 -5.29 -0.16
CA SER A 200 20.47 -4.87 -1.18
C SER A 200 19.13 -4.52 -0.55
N PHE A 201 18.65 -3.31 -0.83
CA PHE A 201 17.31 -2.86 -0.46
C PHE A 201 16.25 -3.73 -1.13
N VAL A 202 15.25 -4.12 -0.35
CA VAL A 202 14.21 -5.05 -0.77
C VAL A 202 12.87 -4.35 -0.92
N ASN A 203 12.38 -3.79 0.19
CA ASN A 203 11.15 -3.04 0.27
C ASN A 203 11.09 -2.27 1.60
N TYR A 204 10.06 -1.43 1.72
CA TYR A 204 9.73 -0.76 2.96
C TYR A 204 8.87 -1.66 3.86
N GLY A 205 9.12 -1.58 5.16
CA GLY A 205 8.21 -1.97 6.23
C GLY A 205 7.29 -0.80 6.60
N ARG A 206 7.15 -0.52 7.89
CA ARG A 206 6.30 0.57 8.39
C ARG A 206 7.02 1.92 8.35
N ILE A 207 6.26 2.98 8.08
CA ILE A 207 6.63 4.31 8.55
C ILE A 207 6.35 4.34 10.06
N LEU A 208 7.36 4.68 10.85
CA LEU A 208 7.28 4.76 12.31
C LEU A 208 6.93 6.18 12.76
N ALA A 209 7.51 7.18 12.10
CA ALA A 209 7.19 8.57 12.29
C ALA A 209 7.32 9.34 10.98
N ALA A 210 6.53 10.38 10.80
CA ALA A 210 6.54 11.23 9.63
C ALA A 210 6.33 12.68 10.06
N GLN A 211 7.02 13.60 9.40
CA GLN A 211 6.75 15.03 9.50
C GLN A 211 6.79 15.70 8.13
N TYR A 212 5.86 16.63 7.92
CA TYR A 212 5.75 17.43 6.70
C TYR A 212 5.63 18.91 7.09
N LEU A 213 6.57 19.72 6.64
CA LEU A 213 6.62 21.16 6.89
C LEU A 213 6.16 21.89 5.64
N SER A 214 5.04 22.60 5.75
CA SER A 214 4.50 23.46 4.69
C SER A 214 3.99 24.77 5.27
N GLY A 215 4.37 25.90 4.65
CA GLY A 215 3.91 27.23 5.08
C GLY A 215 4.20 27.55 6.55
N GLY A 216 5.28 27.01 7.12
CA GLY A 216 5.65 27.18 8.55
C GLY A 216 4.91 26.25 9.53
N GLN A 217 3.96 25.44 9.06
CA GLN A 217 3.26 24.45 9.88
C GLN A 217 3.87 23.06 9.69
N THR A 218 4.14 22.37 10.80
CA THR A 218 4.66 21.00 10.78
C THR A 218 3.55 20.01 11.12
N LEU A 219 3.09 19.28 10.11
CA LEU A 219 2.28 18.08 10.32
C LEU A 219 3.19 16.98 10.89
N SER A 220 2.72 16.27 11.90
CA SER A 220 3.48 15.20 12.55
C SER A 220 2.60 14.01 12.78
N GLY A 221 3.08 12.82 12.43
CA GLY A 221 2.37 11.56 12.61
C GLY A 221 3.31 10.49 13.15
N VAL A 222 2.89 9.81 14.20
CA VAL A 222 3.63 8.71 14.82
C VAL A 222 2.76 7.47 14.80
N GLY A 223 3.33 6.39 14.29
CA GLY A 223 2.69 5.08 14.27
C GLY A 223 2.70 4.44 15.65
N PHE A 224 1.57 3.90 16.07
CA PHE A 224 1.41 3.26 17.38
C PHE A 224 0.34 2.16 17.33
N ALA A 225 0.55 1.10 18.10
CA ALA A 225 -0.43 0.06 18.34
C ALA A 225 -0.84 0.07 19.82
N ARG A 226 -2.16 0.05 20.07
CA ARG A 226 -2.73 0.00 21.43
C ARG A 226 -2.39 -1.33 22.10
N ALA A 227 -2.35 -1.35 23.43
CA ALA A 227 -2.17 -2.59 24.17
C ALA A 227 -3.25 -3.63 23.78
N GLY A 228 -2.82 -4.84 23.40
CA GLY A 228 -3.72 -5.91 22.99
C GLY A 228 -4.33 -5.76 21.59
N ASP A 229 -3.98 -4.71 20.84
CA ASP A 229 -4.35 -4.54 19.44
C ASP A 229 -3.13 -4.76 18.55
N THR A 230 -3.32 -5.47 17.43
CA THR A 230 -2.28 -5.65 16.40
C THR A 230 -2.33 -4.55 15.33
N ARG A 231 -3.37 -3.70 15.38
CA ARG A 231 -3.58 -2.61 14.43
C ARG A 231 -2.60 -1.47 14.65
N TRP A 232 -1.79 -1.19 13.63
CA TRP A 232 -0.94 -0.01 13.55
C TRP A 232 -1.76 1.18 13.05
N ALA A 233 -1.76 2.27 13.82
CA ALA A 233 -2.46 3.51 13.45
C ALA A 233 -1.56 4.73 13.69
N PHE A 234 -1.86 5.82 12.99
CA PHE A 234 -1.11 7.07 13.13
C PHE A 234 -1.86 8.08 13.99
N TYR A 235 -1.10 8.73 14.85
CA TYR A 235 -1.56 9.77 15.76
C TYR A 235 -0.63 10.98 15.68
N ASP A 236 -1.18 12.16 15.94
CA ASP A 236 -0.38 13.37 16.08
C ASP A 236 0.42 13.40 17.40
N ARG A 237 1.16 14.49 17.65
CA ARG A 237 2.02 14.62 18.82
C ARG A 237 1.26 14.58 20.15
N GLU A 238 -0.05 14.87 20.13
CA GLU A 238 -0.91 14.90 21.31
C GLU A 238 -1.67 13.58 21.52
N GLY A 239 -1.56 12.64 20.58
CA GLY A 239 -2.23 11.34 20.59
C GLY A 239 -3.62 11.36 19.95
N ARG A 240 -3.97 12.39 19.18
CA ARG A 240 -5.21 12.42 18.38
C ARG A 240 -4.99 11.64 17.11
N SER A 241 -5.99 10.87 16.67
CA SER A 241 -5.81 10.05 15.48
C SER A 241 -5.78 10.90 14.20
N LEU A 242 -4.80 10.62 13.34
CA LEU A 242 -4.68 11.26 12.01
C LEU A 242 -5.61 10.61 10.97
N LYS A 243 -6.19 9.45 11.28
CA LYS A 243 -7.23 8.85 10.44
C LYS A 243 -8.57 9.51 10.78
N LYS A 244 -9.18 10.23 9.83
CA LYS A 244 -10.55 10.72 9.98
C LYS A 244 -11.50 9.54 10.05
N SER A 245 -12.47 9.62 10.97
CA SER A 245 -13.46 8.57 11.13
C SER A 245 -14.27 8.32 9.85
N PHE A 246 -14.41 9.34 8.98
CA PHE A 246 -15.17 9.30 7.74
C PHE A 246 -14.35 9.83 6.54
N LEU A 247 -14.48 9.18 5.37
CA LEU A 247 -14.03 9.70 4.08
C LEU A 247 -14.90 10.91 3.68
N LYS A 248 -14.32 11.84 2.90
CA LYS A 248 -15.07 12.98 2.33
C LYS A 248 -16.16 12.55 1.34
N SER A 249 -15.98 11.41 0.66
CA SER A 249 -16.95 10.84 -0.29
C SER A 249 -16.92 9.30 -0.26
N PRO A 250 -18.08 8.64 -0.46
CA PRO A 250 -18.17 7.18 -0.56
C PRO A 250 -17.77 6.59 -1.93
N LEU A 251 -17.55 7.42 -2.96
CA LEU A 251 -17.15 6.98 -4.30
C LEU A 251 -16.42 8.08 -5.07
N GLU A 252 -15.82 7.71 -6.21
CA GLU A 252 -15.51 8.65 -7.27
C GLU A 252 -16.81 9.04 -7.99
N PHE A 253 -17.05 10.33 -8.17
CA PHE A 253 -18.29 10.86 -8.73
C PHE A 253 -18.02 12.01 -9.70
N SER A 254 -18.96 12.23 -10.61
CA SER A 254 -18.85 13.34 -11.58
C SER A 254 -19.29 14.67 -10.98
N ARG A 255 -20.43 14.69 -10.30
CA ARG A 255 -21.00 15.85 -9.59
C ARG A 255 -22.00 15.43 -8.54
N ILE A 256 -22.29 16.32 -7.59
CA ILE A 256 -23.46 16.22 -6.71
C ILE A 256 -24.68 16.69 -7.51
N THR A 257 -25.68 15.82 -7.69
CA THR A 257 -26.92 16.16 -8.41
C THR A 257 -27.98 16.74 -7.51
N SER A 258 -27.98 16.40 -6.22
CA SER A 258 -28.87 16.98 -5.23
C SER A 258 -28.24 16.99 -3.85
N GLY A 259 -28.38 18.12 -3.15
CA GLY A 259 -27.92 18.27 -1.77
C GLY A 259 -28.99 17.88 -0.75
N PHE A 260 -28.58 17.90 0.52
CA PHE A 260 -29.45 17.69 1.67
C PHE A 260 -30.36 18.91 1.86
N THR A 261 -31.67 18.70 1.96
CA THR A 261 -32.65 19.76 2.19
C THR A 261 -33.91 19.23 2.88
N TYR A 262 -34.54 20.03 3.72
CA TYR A 262 -35.82 19.69 4.32
C TYR A 262 -37.02 19.93 3.38
N ALA A 263 -36.81 20.63 2.27
CA ALA A 263 -37.86 20.93 1.30
C ALA A 263 -37.29 20.99 -0.13
N ARG A 264 -37.68 20.02 -0.97
CA ARG A 264 -37.53 20.09 -2.43
C ARG A 264 -38.74 19.49 -3.16
N PRO A 265 -39.04 19.91 -4.39
CA PRO A 265 -39.95 19.18 -5.26
C PRO A 265 -39.48 17.73 -5.47
N HIS A 266 -40.37 16.75 -5.25
CA HIS A 266 -40.01 15.33 -5.40
C HIS A 266 -40.13 14.91 -6.87
N PRO A 267 -39.05 14.41 -7.52
CA PRO A 267 -39.02 14.21 -8.97
C PRO A 267 -39.94 13.10 -9.48
N ILE A 268 -40.25 12.10 -8.63
CA ILE A 268 -41.11 10.96 -8.99
C ILE A 268 -42.54 11.10 -8.42
N LEU A 269 -42.65 11.30 -7.11
CA LEU A 269 -43.94 11.33 -6.39
C LEU A 269 -44.66 12.68 -6.40
N GLY A 270 -44.04 13.75 -6.90
CA GLY A 270 -44.58 15.12 -6.84
C GLY A 270 -44.64 15.71 -5.42
N GLY A 271 -45.06 16.97 -5.34
CA GLY A 271 -45.13 17.74 -4.08
C GLY A 271 -43.76 18.13 -3.49
N VAL A 272 -43.76 18.83 -2.36
CA VAL A 272 -42.54 19.21 -1.64
C VAL A 272 -42.25 18.17 -0.55
N ARG A 273 -41.05 17.58 -0.58
CA ARG A 273 -40.59 16.55 0.36
C ARG A 273 -39.13 16.78 0.78
N PRO A 274 -38.74 16.34 1.98
CA PRO A 274 -37.34 16.39 2.39
C PRO A 274 -36.48 15.42 1.57
N HIS A 275 -35.24 15.84 1.33
CA HIS A 275 -34.17 15.03 0.79
C HIS A 275 -33.05 14.96 1.82
N LEU A 276 -33.09 13.94 2.67
CA LEU A 276 -32.16 13.78 3.79
C LEU A 276 -30.91 12.99 3.36
N ALA A 277 -30.39 13.31 2.16
CA ALA A 277 -29.31 12.61 1.49
C ALA A 277 -28.49 13.57 0.62
N ILE A 278 -27.33 13.08 0.16
CA ILE A 278 -26.57 13.65 -0.95
C ILE A 278 -26.64 12.67 -2.11
N ASP A 279 -27.06 13.16 -3.28
CA ASP A 279 -27.10 12.38 -4.51
C ASP A 279 -25.82 12.60 -5.31
N TYR A 280 -25.02 11.54 -5.47
CA TYR A 280 -23.80 11.55 -6.28
C TYR A 280 -24.07 10.89 -7.64
N ALA A 281 -23.98 11.66 -8.73
CA ALA A 281 -24.08 11.10 -10.07
C ALA A 281 -22.79 10.34 -10.44
N ALA A 282 -22.95 9.05 -10.72
CA ALA A 282 -21.88 8.18 -11.18
C ALA A 282 -22.45 7.06 -12.08
N PRO A 283 -21.67 6.53 -13.03
CA PRO A 283 -22.12 5.42 -13.87
C PRO A 283 -22.50 4.18 -13.06
N THR A 284 -23.49 3.43 -13.55
CA THR A 284 -23.83 2.10 -13.00
C THR A 284 -22.58 1.21 -12.94
N GLY A 285 -22.38 0.53 -11.82
CA GLY A 285 -21.21 -0.31 -11.58
C GLY A 285 -20.03 0.41 -10.93
N THR A 286 -20.09 1.73 -10.72
CA THR A 286 -19.04 2.45 -9.96
C THR A 286 -18.94 1.89 -8.54
N PRO A 287 -17.74 1.50 -8.05
CA PRO A 287 -17.58 0.97 -6.70
C PRO A 287 -17.98 1.99 -5.62
N VAL A 288 -18.85 1.57 -4.71
CA VAL A 288 -19.26 2.33 -3.53
C VAL A 288 -18.51 1.78 -2.32
N ARG A 289 -17.89 2.66 -1.54
CA ARG A 289 -16.99 2.32 -0.43
C ARG A 289 -17.56 2.75 0.91
N ALA A 290 -17.27 1.98 1.96
CA ALA A 290 -17.54 2.39 3.32
C ALA A 290 -16.73 3.63 3.66
N VAL A 291 -17.40 4.72 4.05
CA VAL A 291 -16.72 5.96 4.45
C VAL A 291 -15.99 5.81 5.77
N ALA A 292 -16.32 4.81 6.58
CA ALA A 292 -15.84 4.65 7.94
C ALA A 292 -15.82 3.17 8.31
N ASP A 293 -14.98 2.77 9.26
CA ASP A 293 -15.06 1.45 9.88
C ASP A 293 -16.47 1.26 10.47
N GLY A 294 -17.07 0.08 10.29
CA GLY A 294 -18.45 -0.14 10.70
C GLY A 294 -18.88 -1.59 10.73
N VAL A 295 -20.14 -1.79 11.15
CA VAL A 295 -20.83 -3.08 11.11
C VAL A 295 -22.06 -2.93 10.24
N VAL A 296 -22.24 -3.84 9.28
CA VAL A 296 -23.41 -3.88 8.42
C VAL A 296 -24.64 -4.21 9.26
N THR A 297 -25.60 -3.29 9.33
CA THR A 297 -26.88 -3.52 10.03
C THR A 297 -27.97 -4.01 9.08
N ALA A 298 -27.90 -3.65 7.80
CA ALA A 298 -28.77 -4.16 6.75
C ALA A 298 -28.03 -4.17 5.40
N ALA A 299 -28.37 -5.13 4.54
CA ALA A 299 -27.87 -5.19 3.16
C ALA A 299 -28.88 -5.99 2.32
N GLY A 300 -29.41 -5.40 1.25
CA GLY A 300 -30.43 -6.01 0.39
C GLY A 300 -31.47 -5.03 -0.12
N VAL A 301 -32.61 -5.54 -0.60
CA VAL A 301 -33.72 -4.72 -1.09
C VAL A 301 -34.44 -4.04 0.07
N ASP A 302 -34.67 -2.73 -0.04
CA ASP A 302 -35.23 -1.85 0.99
C ASP A 302 -36.23 -0.83 0.39
N GLY A 303 -37.30 -1.36 -0.21
CA GLY A 303 -38.40 -0.56 -0.75
C GLY A 303 -37.95 0.55 -1.70
N GLY A 304 -38.33 1.80 -1.40
CA GLY A 304 -38.00 2.97 -2.22
C GLY A 304 -36.50 3.27 -2.31
N ASN A 305 -35.69 2.81 -1.37
CA ASN A 305 -34.23 2.92 -1.41
C ASN A 305 -33.59 1.96 -2.43
N GLY A 306 -34.36 1.01 -2.97
CA GLY A 306 -33.84 -0.02 -3.88
C GLY A 306 -32.95 -1.00 -3.15
N ILE A 307 -31.86 -1.44 -3.77
CA ILE A 307 -30.83 -2.21 -3.08
C ILE A 307 -30.01 -1.23 -2.25
N SER A 308 -29.94 -1.49 -0.94
CA SER A 308 -29.27 -0.64 0.04
C SER A 308 -28.31 -1.42 0.92
N VAL A 309 -27.28 -0.73 1.41
CA VAL A 309 -26.45 -1.16 2.53
C VAL A 309 -26.54 -0.11 3.62
N THR A 310 -26.75 -0.54 4.86
CA THR A 310 -26.73 0.33 6.05
C THR A 310 -25.62 -0.11 6.97
N LEU A 311 -24.78 0.84 7.38
CA LEU A 311 -23.67 0.64 8.30
C LEU A 311 -23.92 1.40 9.60
N ARG A 312 -23.66 0.74 10.72
CA ARG A 312 -23.50 1.40 12.02
C ARG A 312 -22.03 1.63 12.29
N HIS A 313 -21.70 2.87 12.64
CA HIS A 313 -20.37 3.30 13.04
C HIS A 313 -20.33 3.55 14.55
N ARG A 314 -19.17 3.96 15.05
CA ARG A 314 -19.01 4.38 16.44
C ARG A 314 -19.64 5.76 16.67
N SER A 315 -19.72 6.17 17.93
CA SER A 315 -20.19 7.52 18.34
C SER A 315 -21.60 7.88 17.86
N GLY A 316 -22.47 6.87 17.69
CA GLY A 316 -23.85 7.05 17.29
C GLY A 316 -24.05 7.36 15.81
N PHE A 317 -23.02 7.30 14.97
CA PHE A 317 -23.15 7.52 13.54
C PHE A 317 -23.68 6.29 12.79
N GLY A 318 -24.49 6.53 11.76
CA GLY A 318 -24.91 5.54 10.77
C GLY A 318 -24.74 6.08 9.35
N THR A 319 -24.54 5.20 8.38
CA THR A 319 -24.58 5.55 6.96
C THR A 319 -25.46 4.61 6.16
N MET A 320 -26.10 5.15 5.12
CA MET A 320 -26.90 4.40 4.16
C MET A 320 -26.41 4.68 2.74
N TYR A 321 -26.38 3.63 1.93
CA TYR A 321 -25.91 3.64 0.54
C TYR A 321 -27.01 3.02 -0.32
N ASN A 322 -27.81 3.85 -0.96
CA ASN A 322 -29.05 3.46 -1.62
C ASN A 322 -28.90 3.38 -3.15
N HIS A 323 -29.93 2.85 -3.81
CA HIS A 323 -30.02 2.71 -5.26
C HIS A 323 -28.91 1.87 -5.91
N LEU A 324 -28.28 0.97 -5.15
CA LEU A 324 -27.18 0.13 -5.62
C LEU A 324 -27.64 -0.82 -6.74
N SER A 325 -26.75 -1.18 -7.67
CA SER A 325 -27.02 -2.24 -8.64
C SER A 325 -26.87 -3.63 -8.02
N LYS A 326 -25.92 -3.77 -7.09
CA LYS A 326 -25.70 -4.99 -6.29
C LYS A 326 -24.87 -4.69 -5.04
N VAL A 327 -25.03 -5.55 -4.04
CA VAL A 327 -24.20 -5.58 -2.83
C VAL A 327 -22.88 -6.32 -3.15
N ALA A 328 -21.76 -5.88 -2.57
CA ALA A 328 -20.47 -6.55 -2.75
C ALA A 328 -20.41 -7.91 -2.02
N ALA A 329 -19.56 -8.81 -2.50
CA ALA A 329 -19.42 -10.14 -1.89
C ALA A 329 -18.98 -10.05 -0.42
N GLY A 330 -19.62 -10.83 0.46
CA GLY A 330 -19.33 -10.85 1.89
C GLY A 330 -20.01 -9.75 2.72
N VAL A 331 -20.64 -8.76 2.07
CA VAL A 331 -21.37 -7.68 2.75
C VAL A 331 -22.78 -8.15 3.07
N ARG A 332 -23.01 -8.47 4.34
CA ARG A 332 -24.29 -8.96 4.88
C ARG A 332 -24.45 -8.50 6.32
N ARG A 333 -25.68 -8.50 6.86
CA ARG A 333 -25.94 -8.13 8.26
C ARG A 333 -24.96 -8.84 9.22
N GLY A 334 -24.33 -8.07 10.09
CA GLY A 334 -23.33 -8.52 11.05
C GLY A 334 -21.88 -8.49 10.55
N ALA A 335 -21.63 -8.36 9.24
CA ALA A 335 -20.28 -8.26 8.70
C ALA A 335 -19.60 -6.97 9.18
N ARG A 336 -18.31 -7.05 9.50
CA ARG A 336 -17.46 -5.89 9.77
C ARG A 336 -16.86 -5.40 8.46
N VAL A 337 -16.86 -4.09 8.25
CA VAL A 337 -16.22 -3.44 7.10
C VAL A 337 -15.25 -2.38 7.62
N SER A 338 -14.14 -2.23 6.92
CA SER A 338 -13.17 -1.17 7.14
C SER A 338 -13.46 0.01 6.23
N GLN A 339 -13.02 1.20 6.64
CA GLN A 339 -13.02 2.36 5.75
C GLN A 339 -12.33 2.03 4.42
N ARG A 340 -12.91 2.48 3.29
CA ARG A 340 -12.53 2.22 1.88
C ARG A 340 -12.88 0.83 1.32
N ASP A 341 -13.38 -0.10 2.14
CA ASP A 341 -13.87 -1.39 1.63
C ASP A 341 -15.04 -1.18 0.67
N VAL A 342 -15.03 -1.90 -0.46
CA VAL A 342 -16.13 -1.85 -1.43
C VAL A 342 -17.33 -2.59 -0.83
N ILE A 343 -18.44 -1.87 -0.67
CA ILE A 343 -19.66 -2.39 -0.05
C ILE A 343 -20.79 -2.65 -1.05
N GLY A 344 -20.71 -2.05 -2.23
CA GLY A 344 -21.68 -2.21 -3.29
C GLY A 344 -21.24 -1.45 -4.53
N TYR A 345 -22.15 -1.34 -5.49
CA TYR A 345 -21.90 -0.70 -6.76
C TYR A 345 -23.08 0.19 -7.13
N VAL A 346 -22.81 1.37 -7.68
CA VAL A 346 -23.84 2.32 -8.11
C VAL A 346 -24.83 1.63 -9.07
N GLY A 347 -26.10 2.00 -8.97
CA GLY A 347 -27.16 1.53 -9.84
C GLY A 347 -28.28 2.55 -9.95
N MET A 348 -29.49 2.06 -10.21
CA MET A 348 -30.70 2.86 -10.34
C MET A 348 -31.94 2.11 -9.80
N THR A 349 -31.74 1.23 -8.82
CA THR A 349 -32.85 0.44 -8.25
C THR A 349 -33.72 1.28 -7.30
N GLY A 350 -34.99 0.93 -7.13
CA GLY A 350 -35.90 1.67 -6.26
C GLY A 350 -36.41 2.96 -6.92
N LEU A 351 -36.66 4.00 -6.13
CA LEU A 351 -37.14 5.29 -6.59
C LEU A 351 -35.99 6.17 -7.09
N ALA A 352 -35.41 5.82 -8.24
CA ALA A 352 -34.32 6.54 -8.89
C ALA A 352 -34.69 6.93 -10.33
N THR A 353 -34.33 8.15 -10.75
CA THR A 353 -34.56 8.64 -12.13
C THR A 353 -33.39 8.39 -13.08
N GLY A 354 -32.23 8.01 -12.54
CA GLY A 354 -31.04 7.65 -13.30
C GLY A 354 -29.93 7.11 -12.40
N PRO A 355 -28.78 6.66 -12.95
CA PRO A 355 -27.69 6.11 -12.16
C PRO A 355 -27.06 7.13 -11.20
N HIS A 356 -27.19 6.88 -9.90
CA HIS A 356 -26.60 7.70 -8.84
C HIS A 356 -26.52 6.91 -7.52
N LEU A 357 -25.79 7.47 -6.55
CA LEU A 357 -25.83 7.03 -5.16
C LEU A 357 -26.59 8.06 -4.33
N ASP A 358 -27.70 7.67 -3.71
CA ASP A 358 -28.30 8.39 -2.57
C ASP A 358 -27.53 7.96 -1.31
N TYR A 359 -26.79 8.91 -0.75
CA TYR A 359 -25.94 8.72 0.43
C TYR A 359 -26.50 9.48 1.62
N ARG A 360 -26.76 8.76 2.71
CA ARG A 360 -27.29 9.35 3.96
C ARG A 360 -26.34 9.13 5.11
N VAL A 361 -26.23 10.15 5.97
CA VAL A 361 -25.54 10.07 7.26
C VAL A 361 -26.57 10.33 8.34
N SER A 362 -26.56 9.50 9.38
CA SER A 362 -27.32 9.76 10.60
C SER A 362 -26.40 9.87 11.81
N ARG A 363 -26.83 10.66 12.81
CA ARG A 363 -26.18 10.79 14.11
C ARG A 363 -27.24 10.64 15.19
N HIS A 364 -27.05 9.68 16.09
CA HIS A 364 -28.02 9.32 17.15
C HIS A 364 -29.45 9.05 16.64
N GLY A 365 -29.57 8.53 15.41
CA GLY A 365 -30.85 8.17 14.80
C GLY A 365 -31.45 9.22 13.87
N GLU A 366 -30.92 10.45 13.86
CA GLU A 366 -31.41 11.53 13.00
C GLU A 366 -30.51 11.75 11.78
N PHE A 367 -31.09 11.95 10.60
CA PHE A 367 -30.31 12.26 9.40
C PHE A 367 -29.74 13.68 9.45
N VAL A 368 -28.45 13.81 9.14
CA VAL A 368 -27.71 15.06 9.14
C VAL A 368 -27.13 15.33 7.76
N ASN A 369 -26.88 16.60 7.44
CA ASN A 369 -26.24 16.98 6.17
C ASN A 369 -24.76 16.56 6.18
N PRO A 370 -24.35 15.59 5.34
CA PRO A 370 -22.97 15.08 5.32
C PRO A 370 -21.93 16.14 4.94
N LEU A 371 -22.32 17.15 4.14
CA LEU A 371 -21.40 18.19 3.66
C LEU A 371 -21.06 19.25 4.72
N SER A 372 -21.91 19.42 5.72
CA SER A 372 -21.69 20.34 6.85
C SER A 372 -21.21 19.63 8.11
N GLU A 373 -21.24 18.29 8.14
CA GLU A 373 -20.84 17.53 9.32
C GLU A 373 -19.33 17.58 9.51
N LYS A 374 -18.91 18.03 10.69
CA LYS A 374 -17.51 17.97 11.11
C LYS A 374 -17.20 16.57 11.61
N PHE A 375 -16.89 15.66 10.69
CA PHE A 375 -16.55 14.28 11.05
C PHE A 375 -15.41 14.25 12.06
N ILE A 376 -15.67 13.59 13.20
CA ILE A 376 -14.78 13.56 14.36
C ILE A 376 -13.46 12.87 13.96
N PRO A 377 -12.28 13.43 14.32
CA PRO A 377 -11.01 12.71 14.24
C PRO A 377 -11.14 11.30 14.83
N GLY A 378 -10.36 10.33 14.33
CA GLY A 378 -10.36 8.99 14.94
C GLY A 378 -10.11 9.07 16.45
N GLU A 379 -10.64 8.09 17.19
CA GLU A 379 -10.61 8.09 18.66
C GLU A 379 -9.19 8.36 19.19
N PRO A 380 -8.99 9.43 19.98
CA PRO A 380 -7.68 9.74 20.54
C PRO A 380 -7.25 8.63 21.50
N LEU A 381 -5.94 8.51 21.71
CA LEU A 381 -5.42 7.61 22.73
C LEU A 381 -5.82 8.13 24.12
N ALA A 382 -6.18 7.21 25.01
CA ALA A 382 -6.59 7.50 26.38
C ALA A 382 -5.88 6.59 27.38
N GLY A 383 -5.88 6.98 28.66
CA GLY A 383 -5.33 6.18 29.75
C GLY A 383 -3.85 5.79 29.55
N ALA A 384 -3.52 4.55 29.88
CA ALA A 384 -2.15 4.03 29.81
C ALA A 384 -1.56 4.03 28.38
N ASP A 385 -2.38 3.81 27.36
CA ASP A 385 -1.94 3.87 25.96
C ASP A 385 -1.53 5.29 25.57
N ARG A 386 -2.22 6.32 26.06
CA ARG A 386 -1.83 7.72 25.83
C ARG A 386 -0.47 8.02 26.44
N THR A 387 -0.22 7.58 27.67
CA THR A 387 1.07 7.81 28.34
C THR A 387 2.21 7.14 27.58
N ARG A 388 2.06 5.86 27.23
CA ARG A 388 3.05 5.11 26.43
C ARG A 388 3.28 5.76 25.07
N PHE A 389 2.22 6.24 24.44
CA PHE A 389 2.31 6.92 23.16
C PHE A 389 3.07 8.22 23.25
N LEU A 390 2.79 9.08 24.23
CA LEU A 390 3.47 10.38 24.34
C LEU A 390 4.98 10.20 24.52
N GLU A 391 5.41 9.22 25.30
CA GLU A 391 6.81 8.85 25.43
C GLU A 391 7.39 8.34 24.10
N HIS A 392 6.70 7.39 23.45
CA HIS A 392 7.12 6.83 22.16
C HIS A 392 7.21 7.89 21.06
N ALA A 393 6.23 8.80 21.00
CA ALA A 393 6.16 9.88 20.04
C ALA A 393 7.30 10.88 20.24
N ARG A 394 7.59 11.23 21.50
CA ARG A 394 8.75 12.08 21.81
C ARG A 394 10.05 11.43 21.33
N VAL A 395 10.32 10.19 21.72
CA VAL A 395 11.55 9.48 21.33
C VAL A 395 11.68 9.34 19.81
N SER A 396 10.60 8.95 19.12
CA SER A 396 10.62 8.77 17.66
C SER A 396 10.83 10.07 16.91
N LEU A 397 10.18 11.16 17.34
CA LEU A 397 10.32 12.48 16.70
C LEU A 397 11.66 13.14 17.03
N ASP A 398 12.18 12.98 18.24
CA ASP A 398 13.51 13.48 18.63
C ASP A 398 14.59 12.78 17.82
N ARG A 399 14.51 11.44 17.67
CA ARG A 399 15.41 10.68 16.80
C ARG A 399 15.32 11.16 15.36
N LEU A 400 14.11 11.31 14.82
CA LEU A 400 13.91 11.77 13.45
C LEU A 400 14.50 13.18 13.24
N ALA A 401 14.37 14.05 14.23
CA ALA A 401 14.94 15.40 14.18
C ALA A 401 16.47 15.42 14.28
N ALA A 402 17.06 14.53 15.09
CA ALA A 402 18.51 14.37 15.20
C ALA A 402 19.12 13.78 13.93
N ASP A 403 18.49 12.74 13.37
CA ASP A 403 18.98 12.08 12.16
C ASP A 403 18.81 12.97 10.92
N LYS A 404 17.71 13.74 10.84
CA LYS A 404 17.36 14.61 9.71
C LYS A 404 16.71 15.93 10.20
N PRO A 405 17.49 16.98 10.51
CA PRO A 405 16.95 18.30 10.86
C PRO A 405 16.26 18.94 9.65
N PHE A 406 15.30 19.84 9.90
CA PHE A 406 14.66 20.60 8.83
C PHE A 406 15.62 21.63 8.26
#